data_AF-A0A7X7RQ25-F1
#
_entry.id   AF-A0A7X7RQ25-F1
#
_cell.length_a   1.000
_cell.length_b   1.000
_cell.length_c   1.000
_cell.angle_alpha   90.00
_cell.angle_beta   90.00
_cell.angle_gamma   90.00
#
_symmetry.space_group_name_H-M   'P 1'
#
loop_
_entity.id
_entity.type
_entity.pdbx_description
1 polymer ?
#
loop_
_entity_poly.entity_id
_entity_poly.type
_entity_poly.pdbx_seq_one_letter_code
_entity_poly.pdbx_strand_id
1 'polypeptide(L)'
;FADITGAPKIEGILQIDQEDVRAALPSVNDQVIVYKYTEECTGDLGELVGTDSLEEINQVFYEMVNRSGEEKVLNRLHKEFVKQYKSWDFEKTDKKKLRVDGEKRNCQGYSLELTRDNLEDLMTAVEEIYEEEYEEQIFETYKEVFDDFSTEIRSYSTEELEFYIYRGKLVCIDFPESDLTINFKNSKNWLMDFSIESTGKEIVGISGETNKSEESYQIYLDGKDCGEVKYDYKTGDLGWYADGMEILGTMSASKNKFELIIDEVSEDGETLDFSNTFTIKRGAKFEEISGEEFDLGSASERELNELLEQYAECFREISEEIDDMGMYL
;
A
#
# COMPACT_ATOMS: atom_id res chain seq x y z
N PHE A 1 23.74 15.95 -11.36
CA PHE A 1 24.25 16.96 -10.41
C PHE A 1 25.48 16.35 -9.76
N ALA A 2 26.52 17.15 -9.47
CA ALA A 2 27.65 16.61 -8.73
C ALA A 2 27.17 16.22 -7.33
N ASP A 3 27.68 15.13 -6.80
CA ASP A 3 27.55 14.69 -5.42
C ASP A 3 28.25 15.75 -4.54
N ILE A 4 27.48 16.53 -3.77
CA ILE A 4 27.96 17.70 -3.00
C ILE A 4 27.95 17.39 -1.49
N THR A 5 27.38 16.26 -1.07
CA THR A 5 27.30 15.89 0.35
C THR A 5 28.58 15.18 0.80
N GLY A 6 29.18 14.33 -0.05
CA GLY A 6 30.31 13.51 0.37
C GLY A 6 29.95 12.50 1.46
N ALA A 7 28.66 12.32 1.74
CA ALA A 7 28.16 11.31 2.64
C ALA A 7 28.45 9.91 2.06
N PRO A 8 28.82 8.92 2.88
CA PRO A 8 29.05 7.55 2.42
C PRO A 8 27.78 6.99 1.76
N LYS A 9 27.90 6.60 0.49
CA LYS A 9 26.81 5.99 -0.28
C LYS A 9 26.54 4.57 0.23
N ILE A 10 25.39 4.37 0.86
CA ILE A 10 24.93 3.04 1.26
C ILE A 10 24.16 2.43 0.09
N GLU A 11 24.70 1.32 -0.43
CA GLU A 11 24.04 0.49 -1.44
C GLU A 11 23.42 -0.73 -0.77
N GLY A 12 22.10 -0.88 -0.92
CA GLY A 12 21.33 -2.02 -0.43
C GLY A 12 20.47 -2.65 -1.51
N ILE A 13 20.36 -3.98 -1.45
CA ILE A 13 19.57 -4.80 -2.36
C ILE A 13 18.63 -5.66 -1.52
N LEU A 14 17.31 -5.53 -1.73
CA LEU A 14 16.32 -6.46 -1.21
C LEU A 14 15.59 -7.15 -2.36
N GLN A 15 15.49 -8.46 -2.29
CA GLN A 15 14.92 -9.33 -3.31
C GLN A 15 13.96 -10.33 -2.66
N ILE A 16 12.68 -10.31 -3.05
CA ILE A 16 11.63 -11.26 -2.59
C ILE A 16 11.03 -12.03 -3.79
N ASP A 17 11.16 -13.37 -3.79
CA ASP A 17 10.56 -14.28 -4.77
C ASP A 17 9.77 -15.39 -4.06
N GLN A 18 9.34 -16.43 -4.79
CA GLN A 18 8.48 -17.50 -4.25
C GLN A 18 9.19 -18.47 -3.28
N GLU A 19 10.52 -18.47 -3.26
CA GLU A 19 11.32 -19.41 -2.46
C GLU A 19 11.96 -18.71 -1.26
N ASP A 20 12.51 -17.51 -1.46
CA ASP A 20 13.27 -16.82 -0.42
C ASP A 20 13.22 -15.28 -0.50
N VAL A 21 13.62 -14.67 0.62
CA VAL A 21 14.00 -13.26 0.71
C VAL A 21 15.52 -13.21 0.76
N ARG A 22 16.11 -12.33 -0.04
CA ARG A 22 17.55 -12.06 -0.08
C ARG A 22 17.80 -10.59 0.17
N ALA A 23 18.66 -10.30 1.14
CA ALA A 23 19.11 -8.95 1.45
C ALA A 23 20.63 -8.88 1.39
N ALA A 24 21.17 -7.84 0.78
CA ALA A 24 22.60 -7.57 0.79
C ALA A 24 22.85 -6.08 0.94
N LEU A 25 23.92 -5.74 1.66
CA LEU A 25 24.47 -4.40 1.77
C LEU A 25 25.93 -4.46 1.27
N PRO A 26 26.18 -4.47 -0.06
CA PRO A 26 27.54 -4.64 -0.60
C PRO A 26 28.52 -3.54 -0.19
N SER A 27 27.99 -2.39 0.22
CA SER A 27 28.77 -1.29 0.80
C SER A 27 29.32 -1.58 2.20
N VAL A 28 28.78 -2.60 2.88
CA VAL A 28 29.11 -3.00 4.25
C VAL A 28 29.95 -4.29 4.26
N ASN A 29 29.46 -5.36 3.65
CA ASN A 29 30.17 -6.63 3.54
C ASN A 29 29.75 -7.43 2.30
N ASP A 30 30.46 -8.54 2.04
CA ASP A 30 30.17 -9.46 0.94
C ASP A 30 29.11 -10.52 1.30
N GLN A 31 28.35 -10.37 2.40
CA GLN A 31 27.35 -11.36 2.80
C GLN A 31 26.00 -11.11 2.12
N VAL A 32 25.32 -12.19 1.77
CA VAL A 32 23.92 -12.18 1.33
C VAL A 32 23.09 -12.87 2.40
N ILE A 33 22.26 -12.12 3.09
CA ILE A 33 21.30 -12.68 4.05
C ILE A 33 20.20 -13.34 3.24
N VAL A 34 19.99 -14.64 3.46
CA VAL A 34 18.95 -15.43 2.81
C VAL A 34 17.98 -15.93 3.88
N TYR A 35 16.69 -15.73 3.65
CA TYR A 35 15.64 -16.23 4.51
C TYR A 35 14.56 -16.94 3.71
N LYS A 36 14.43 -18.25 3.91
CA LYS A 36 13.45 -19.08 3.24
C LYS A 36 12.14 -19.10 4.00
N TYR A 37 11.34 -18.06 3.81
CA TYR A 37 10.08 -17.85 4.53
C TYR A 37 9.01 -18.93 4.28
N THR A 38 9.21 -19.83 3.29
CA THR A 38 8.34 -21.00 3.05
C THR A 38 8.80 -22.29 3.76
N GLU A 39 9.99 -22.30 4.36
CA GLU A 39 10.53 -23.44 5.11
C GLU A 39 10.39 -23.22 6.63
N GLU A 40 10.43 -24.30 7.42
CA GLU A 40 10.40 -24.21 8.88
C GLU A 40 11.64 -23.48 9.39
N CYS A 41 11.45 -22.44 10.21
CA CYS A 41 12.54 -21.76 10.91
C CYS A 41 13.04 -22.67 12.04
N THR A 42 14.29 -23.14 11.92
CA THR A 42 14.88 -24.11 12.88
C THR A 42 15.95 -23.50 13.77
N GLY A 43 16.39 -22.27 13.47
CA GLY A 43 17.30 -21.47 14.28
C GLY A 43 16.58 -20.59 15.30
N ASP A 44 17.31 -19.62 15.86
CA ASP A 44 16.86 -18.82 17.00
C ASP A 44 16.16 -17.51 16.58
N LEU A 45 15.94 -17.29 15.29
CA LEU A 45 15.24 -16.09 14.77
C LEU A 45 13.83 -15.95 15.36
N GLY A 46 13.11 -17.06 15.50
CA GLY A 46 11.77 -17.08 16.09
C GLY A 46 11.75 -16.66 17.56
N GLU A 47 12.82 -16.91 18.32
CA GLU A 47 12.94 -16.44 19.70
C GLU A 47 13.23 -14.93 19.77
N LEU A 48 13.97 -14.39 18.79
CA LEU A 48 14.32 -12.98 18.70
C LEU A 48 13.13 -12.10 18.27
N VAL A 49 12.41 -12.52 17.23
CA VAL A 49 11.30 -11.77 16.62
C VAL A 49 9.96 -12.08 17.29
N GLY A 50 9.84 -13.26 17.90
CA GLY A 50 8.56 -13.83 18.33
C GLY A 50 7.94 -14.65 17.21
N THR A 51 7.51 -15.87 17.53
CA THR A 51 6.97 -16.83 16.54
C THR A 51 5.75 -16.26 15.80
N ASP A 52 4.79 -15.69 16.52
CA ASP A 52 3.58 -15.11 15.93
C ASP A 52 3.92 -13.98 14.94
N SER A 53 4.83 -13.07 15.31
CA SER A 53 5.28 -11.99 14.42
C SER A 53 6.07 -12.51 13.23
N LEU A 54 6.84 -13.60 13.38
CA LEU A 54 7.55 -14.22 12.27
C LEU A 54 6.58 -14.87 11.28
N GLU A 55 5.51 -15.49 11.75
CA GLU A 55 4.44 -16.04 10.92
C GLU A 55 3.73 -14.94 10.11
N GLU A 56 3.41 -13.80 10.75
CA GLU A 56 2.85 -12.63 10.06
C GLU A 56 3.79 -12.09 8.97
N ILE A 57 5.09 -11.99 9.25
CA ILE A 57 6.10 -11.54 8.27
C ILE A 57 6.19 -12.52 7.09
N ASN A 58 6.20 -13.82 7.36
CA ASN A 58 6.24 -14.86 6.33
C ASN A 58 5.01 -14.78 5.42
N GLN A 59 3.85 -14.52 6.01
CA GLN A 59 2.62 -14.32 5.27
C GLN A 59 2.72 -13.09 4.35
N VAL A 60 3.24 -11.96 4.83
CA VAL A 60 3.44 -10.76 4.01
C VAL A 60 4.32 -11.06 2.80
N PHE A 61 5.43 -11.79 2.98
CA PHE A 61 6.30 -12.18 1.86
C PHE A 61 5.57 -13.09 0.86
N TYR A 62 4.85 -14.10 1.36
CA TYR A 62 4.04 -14.99 0.52
C TYR A 62 3.03 -14.18 -0.31
N GLU A 63 2.28 -13.28 0.31
CA GLU A 63 1.28 -12.44 -0.35
C GLU A 63 1.88 -11.48 -1.38
N MET A 64 3.10 -10.98 -1.17
CA MET A 64 3.76 -10.09 -2.13
C MET A 64 4.07 -10.80 -3.46
N VAL A 65 4.39 -12.10 -3.42
CA VAL A 65 4.87 -12.87 -4.58
C VAL A 65 3.84 -13.81 -5.20
N ASN A 66 2.88 -14.30 -4.40
CA ASN A 66 1.86 -15.27 -4.82
C ASN A 66 0.51 -14.64 -5.19
N ARG A 67 0.51 -13.42 -5.73
CA ARG A 67 -0.69 -12.73 -6.27
C ARG A 67 -1.27 -13.39 -7.54
N SER A 68 -1.06 -14.68 -7.75
CA SER A 68 -1.70 -15.42 -8.84
C SER A 68 -3.19 -15.51 -8.58
N GLY A 69 -4.00 -14.84 -9.40
CA GLY A 69 -5.45 -14.90 -9.31
C GLY A 69 -6.15 -13.55 -9.13
N GLU A 70 -5.43 -12.46 -8.86
CA GLU A 70 -6.04 -11.11 -8.66
C GLU A 70 -7.04 -10.76 -9.77
N GLU A 71 -6.68 -10.95 -11.05
CA GLU A 71 -7.60 -10.64 -12.15
C GLU A 71 -8.85 -11.53 -12.13
N LYS A 72 -8.72 -12.81 -11.73
CA LYS A 72 -9.84 -13.75 -11.62
C LYS A 72 -10.72 -13.39 -10.42
N VAL A 73 -10.13 -13.16 -9.25
CA VAL A 73 -10.79 -12.69 -8.03
C VAL A 73 -11.52 -11.38 -8.30
N LEU A 74 -10.85 -10.36 -8.83
CA LEU A 74 -11.44 -9.06 -9.19
C LEU A 74 -12.60 -9.20 -10.17
N ASN A 75 -12.48 -10.06 -11.18
CA ASN A 75 -13.58 -10.31 -12.11
C ASN A 75 -14.76 -11.02 -11.47
N ARG A 76 -14.53 -11.95 -10.53
CA ARG A 76 -15.60 -12.62 -9.76
C ARG A 76 -16.28 -11.64 -8.82
N LEU A 77 -15.50 -10.88 -8.05
CA LEU A 77 -16.00 -9.81 -7.18
C LEU A 77 -16.86 -8.84 -7.99
N HIS A 78 -16.36 -8.32 -9.11
CA HIS A 78 -17.11 -7.41 -9.97
C HIS A 78 -18.46 -8.00 -10.42
N LYS A 79 -18.51 -9.28 -10.81
CA LYS A 79 -19.75 -9.94 -11.20
C LYS A 79 -20.73 -10.04 -10.03
N GLU A 80 -20.24 -10.36 -8.84
CA GLU A 80 -21.06 -10.51 -7.65
C GLU A 80 -21.59 -9.15 -7.18
N PHE A 81 -20.74 -8.11 -7.11
CA PHE A 81 -21.18 -6.74 -6.87
C PHE A 81 -22.24 -6.30 -7.88
N VAL A 82 -22.05 -6.56 -9.18
CA VAL A 82 -23.03 -6.20 -10.22
C VAL A 82 -24.34 -6.98 -10.05
N LYS A 83 -24.29 -8.23 -9.62
CA LYS A 83 -25.46 -9.07 -9.35
C LYS A 83 -26.25 -8.53 -8.15
N GLN A 84 -25.57 -8.25 -7.04
CA GLN A 84 -26.16 -7.73 -5.80
C GLN A 84 -26.72 -6.31 -6.00
N TYR A 85 -25.95 -5.38 -6.57
CA TYR A 85 -26.46 -4.02 -6.79
C TYR A 85 -27.72 -3.98 -7.69
N LYS A 86 -27.87 -4.94 -8.61
CA LYS A 86 -29.06 -5.05 -9.47
C LYS A 86 -30.29 -5.60 -8.75
N SER A 87 -30.12 -6.30 -7.63
CA SER A 87 -31.24 -6.78 -6.80
C SER A 87 -31.69 -5.73 -5.79
N TRP A 88 -30.87 -4.71 -5.52
CA TRP A 88 -31.20 -3.62 -4.60
C TRP A 88 -32.21 -2.63 -5.19
N ASP A 89 -33.09 -2.14 -4.34
CA ASP A 89 -34.20 -1.26 -4.73
C ASP A 89 -33.80 0.21 -4.63
N PHE A 90 -33.31 0.76 -5.75
CA PHE A 90 -33.02 2.19 -5.86
C PHE A 90 -34.26 2.99 -6.21
N GLU A 91 -34.57 4.00 -5.40
CA GLU A 91 -35.64 4.96 -5.67
C GLU A 91 -35.07 6.26 -6.23
N LYS A 92 -35.91 7.05 -6.92
CA LYS A 92 -35.49 8.40 -7.34
C LYS A 92 -35.73 9.37 -6.20
N THR A 93 -34.67 10.07 -5.79
CA THR A 93 -34.76 11.20 -4.86
C THR A 93 -34.58 12.54 -5.61
N ASP A 94 -34.61 13.64 -4.88
CA ASP A 94 -34.47 14.98 -5.40
C ASP A 94 -33.11 15.19 -6.10
N LYS A 95 -33.09 16.13 -7.04
CA LYS A 95 -31.86 16.52 -7.73
C LYS A 95 -31.06 17.48 -6.86
N LYS A 96 -29.77 17.21 -6.69
CA LYS A 96 -28.82 18.09 -6.02
C LYS A 96 -27.95 18.83 -7.04
N LYS A 97 -27.60 20.08 -6.73
CA LYS A 97 -26.61 20.85 -7.49
C LYS A 97 -25.24 20.67 -6.85
N LEU A 98 -24.35 19.96 -7.54
CA LEU A 98 -23.02 19.62 -7.04
C LEU A 98 -21.94 20.21 -7.96
N ARG A 99 -20.74 20.43 -7.42
CA ARG A 99 -19.58 20.84 -8.23
C ARG A 99 -18.94 19.58 -8.82
N VAL A 100 -18.91 19.48 -10.15
CA VAL A 100 -18.32 18.36 -10.89
C VAL A 100 -17.41 18.94 -11.95
N ASP A 101 -16.16 18.50 -12.01
CA ASP A 101 -15.14 19.03 -12.91
C ASP A 101 -15.04 20.58 -12.81
N GLY A 102 -15.07 21.13 -11.58
CA GLY A 102 -15.00 22.57 -11.30
C GLY A 102 -16.29 23.39 -11.53
N GLU A 103 -17.33 22.82 -12.15
CA GLU A 103 -18.57 23.53 -12.48
C GLU A 103 -19.78 23.03 -11.67
N LYS A 104 -20.74 23.91 -11.36
CA LYS A 104 -22.00 23.50 -10.74
C LYS A 104 -22.89 22.77 -11.77
N ARG A 105 -23.20 21.51 -11.52
CA ARG A 105 -24.04 20.64 -12.36
C ARG A 105 -25.29 20.21 -11.61
N ASN A 106 -26.39 19.97 -12.34
CA ASN A 106 -27.57 19.31 -11.77
C ASN A 106 -27.35 17.79 -11.88
N CYS A 107 -27.35 17.10 -10.75
CA CYS A 107 -27.15 15.66 -10.67
C CYS A 107 -28.49 14.96 -10.46
N GLN A 108 -28.64 13.77 -11.04
CA GLN A 108 -29.79 12.90 -10.78
C GLN A 108 -29.58 12.22 -9.43
N GLY A 109 -30.56 12.32 -8.53
CA GLY A 109 -30.52 11.67 -7.22
C GLY A 109 -31.22 10.31 -7.25
N TYR A 110 -30.62 9.36 -6.55
CA TYR A 110 -31.18 8.05 -6.25
C TYR A 110 -31.01 7.76 -4.77
N SER A 111 -31.98 7.17 -4.09
CA SER A 111 -31.83 6.71 -2.71
C SER A 111 -31.86 5.18 -2.65
N LEU A 112 -31.22 4.63 -1.62
CA LEU A 112 -31.20 3.21 -1.28
C LEU A 112 -31.36 3.09 0.23
N GLU A 113 -32.32 2.29 0.67
CA GLU A 113 -32.35 1.83 2.06
C GLU A 113 -31.36 0.66 2.20
N LEU A 114 -30.15 0.94 2.70
CA LEU A 114 -29.12 -0.08 2.87
C LEU A 114 -29.41 -0.87 4.15
N THR A 115 -29.79 -2.13 3.99
CA THR A 115 -30.13 -3.02 5.11
C THR A 115 -28.96 -3.90 5.51
N ARG A 116 -29.05 -4.48 6.71
CA ARG A 116 -28.13 -5.53 7.15
C ARG A 116 -28.07 -6.70 6.16
N ASP A 117 -29.22 -7.20 5.73
CA ASP A 117 -29.30 -8.34 4.82
C ASP A 117 -28.53 -8.06 3.52
N ASN A 118 -28.56 -6.82 3.01
CA ASN A 118 -27.77 -6.45 1.84
C ASN A 118 -26.26 -6.56 2.06
N LEU A 119 -25.79 -6.17 3.25
CA LEU A 119 -24.37 -6.27 3.62
C LEU A 119 -23.95 -7.71 3.92
N GLU A 120 -24.79 -8.49 4.61
CA GLU A 120 -24.55 -9.91 4.90
C GLU A 120 -24.44 -10.74 3.61
N ASP A 121 -25.40 -10.57 2.69
CA ASP A 121 -25.41 -11.27 1.40
C ASP A 121 -24.17 -10.92 0.56
N LEU A 122 -23.76 -9.65 0.57
CA LEU A 122 -22.58 -9.19 -0.14
C LEU A 122 -21.30 -9.77 0.47
N MET A 123 -21.13 -9.66 1.79
CA MET A 123 -19.93 -10.15 2.46
C MET A 123 -19.78 -11.67 2.39
N THR A 124 -20.88 -12.42 2.55
CA THR A 124 -20.86 -13.88 2.37
C THR A 124 -20.34 -14.24 0.98
N ALA A 125 -20.80 -13.55 -0.05
CA ALA A 125 -20.37 -13.85 -1.41
C ALA A 125 -18.92 -13.42 -1.70
N VAL A 126 -18.42 -12.39 -1.01
CA VAL A 126 -16.99 -12.01 -1.05
C VAL A 126 -16.14 -13.07 -0.36
N GLU A 127 -16.53 -13.52 0.84
CA GLU A 127 -15.85 -14.56 1.61
C GLU A 127 -15.75 -15.86 0.79
N GLU A 128 -16.84 -16.34 0.19
CA GLU A 128 -16.85 -17.52 -0.68
C GLU A 128 -15.88 -17.39 -1.87
N ILE A 129 -15.72 -16.18 -2.44
CA ILE A 129 -14.76 -15.95 -3.52
C ILE A 129 -13.32 -16.09 -3.01
N TYR A 130 -13.02 -15.59 -1.82
CA TYR A 130 -11.68 -15.72 -1.24
C TYR A 130 -11.40 -17.17 -0.84
N GLU A 131 -12.34 -17.86 -0.21
CA GLU A 131 -12.22 -19.28 0.18
C GLU A 131 -11.95 -20.18 -1.03
N GLU A 132 -12.60 -19.93 -2.17
CA GLU A 132 -12.43 -20.73 -3.38
C GLU A 132 -11.14 -20.44 -4.17
N GLU A 133 -10.58 -19.24 -4.03
CA GLU A 133 -9.44 -18.79 -4.84
C GLU A 133 -8.09 -18.92 -4.12
N TYR A 134 -8.08 -18.82 -2.78
CA TYR A 134 -6.88 -18.91 -1.96
C TYR A 134 -6.75 -20.27 -1.27
N GLU A 135 -5.51 -20.70 -1.02
CA GLU A 135 -5.26 -21.91 -0.23
C GLU A 135 -5.73 -21.72 1.21
N GLU A 136 -6.13 -22.81 1.89
CA GLU A 136 -6.73 -22.77 3.25
C GLU A 136 -5.89 -21.95 4.25
N GLN A 137 -4.57 -22.07 4.21
CA GLN A 137 -3.66 -21.32 5.09
C GLN A 137 -3.73 -19.81 4.87
N ILE A 138 -3.91 -19.38 3.61
CA ILE A 138 -4.06 -17.96 3.25
C ILE A 138 -5.49 -17.50 3.55
N PHE A 139 -6.49 -18.33 3.29
CA PHE A 139 -7.86 -17.95 3.55
C PHE A 139 -8.12 -17.76 5.05
N GLU A 140 -7.52 -18.58 5.92
CA GLU A 140 -7.69 -18.47 7.38
C GLU A 140 -7.21 -17.10 7.91
N THR A 141 -6.29 -16.41 7.22
CA THR A 141 -5.82 -15.08 7.63
C THR A 141 -6.82 -13.99 7.22
N TYR A 142 -7.48 -14.14 6.07
CA TYR A 142 -8.60 -13.27 5.69
C TYR A 142 -9.86 -13.53 6.52
N LYS A 143 -10.00 -14.73 7.09
CA LYS A 143 -11.17 -15.12 7.87
C LYS A 143 -11.34 -14.29 9.13
N GLU A 144 -10.25 -13.92 9.81
CA GLU A 144 -10.33 -12.98 10.94
C GLU A 144 -10.93 -11.64 10.49
N VAL A 145 -10.50 -11.13 9.33
CA VAL A 145 -11.06 -9.91 8.74
C VAL A 145 -12.54 -10.09 8.38
N PHE A 146 -12.94 -11.23 7.83
CA PHE A 146 -14.35 -11.54 7.53
C PHE A 146 -15.21 -11.67 8.79
N ASP A 147 -14.69 -12.27 9.86
CA ASP A 147 -15.36 -12.41 11.15
C ASP A 147 -15.57 -11.04 11.84
N ASP A 148 -14.57 -10.15 11.73
CA ASP A 148 -14.67 -8.77 12.21
C ASP A 148 -15.74 -8.00 11.44
N PHE A 149 -15.71 -8.03 10.10
CA PHE A 149 -16.77 -7.41 9.28
C PHE A 149 -18.15 -7.99 9.57
N SER A 150 -18.26 -9.31 9.74
CA SER A 150 -19.52 -9.98 10.09
C SER A 150 -20.05 -9.52 11.44
N THR A 151 -19.15 -9.25 12.40
CA THR A 151 -19.52 -8.72 13.71
C THR A 151 -20.06 -7.30 13.61
N GLU A 152 -19.42 -6.43 12.84
CA GLU A 152 -19.89 -5.07 12.59
C GLU A 152 -21.26 -5.07 11.87
N ILE A 153 -21.42 -5.91 10.84
CA ILE A 153 -22.68 -6.03 10.08
C ILE A 153 -23.84 -6.48 10.98
N ARG A 154 -23.61 -7.41 11.93
CA ARG A 154 -24.64 -7.84 12.89
C ARG A 154 -25.12 -6.71 13.79
N SER A 155 -24.33 -5.67 13.98
CA SER A 155 -24.70 -4.48 14.75
C SER A 155 -25.29 -3.36 13.88
N TYR A 156 -25.14 -3.47 12.56
CA TYR A 156 -25.58 -2.46 11.60
C TYR A 156 -27.10 -2.24 11.68
N SER A 157 -27.47 -0.97 11.78
CA SER A 157 -28.84 -0.49 11.63
C SER A 157 -29.03 -0.01 10.20
N THR A 158 -30.19 -0.31 9.62
CA THR A 158 -30.59 0.21 8.31
C THR A 158 -30.39 1.74 8.24
N GLU A 159 -29.77 2.21 7.16
CA GLU A 159 -29.52 3.63 6.89
C GLU A 159 -29.93 3.94 5.44
N GLU A 160 -30.52 5.11 5.20
CA GLU A 160 -30.77 5.60 3.84
C GLU A 160 -29.50 6.24 3.27
N LEU A 161 -29.11 5.84 2.06
CA LEU A 161 -27.99 6.42 1.32
C LEU A 161 -28.51 7.14 0.07
N GLU A 162 -27.99 8.34 -0.22
CA GLU A 162 -28.30 9.05 -1.45
C GLU A 162 -27.11 9.10 -2.42
N PHE A 163 -27.36 8.68 -3.65
CA PHE A 163 -26.38 8.64 -4.73
C PHE A 163 -26.72 9.72 -5.77
N TYR A 164 -25.72 10.51 -6.13
CA TYR A 164 -25.88 11.55 -7.14
C TYR A 164 -25.05 11.24 -8.38
N ILE A 165 -25.73 11.25 -9.53
CA ILE A 165 -25.16 10.84 -10.81
C ILE A 165 -25.19 12.01 -11.81
N TYR A 166 -24.06 12.27 -12.46
CA TYR A 166 -23.94 13.21 -13.57
C TYR A 166 -23.43 12.49 -14.83
N ARG A 167 -24.23 12.52 -15.91
CA ARG A 167 -23.90 11.87 -17.20
C ARG A 167 -23.49 10.39 -17.07
N GLY A 168 -24.18 9.65 -16.20
CA GLY A 168 -23.94 8.22 -15.97
C GLY A 168 -22.74 7.92 -15.06
N LYS A 169 -22.20 8.92 -14.37
CA LYS A 169 -21.08 8.77 -13.44
C LYS A 169 -21.50 9.16 -12.03
N LEU A 170 -21.11 8.36 -11.04
CA LEU A 170 -21.27 8.68 -9.63
C LEU A 170 -20.41 9.90 -9.28
N VAL A 171 -20.99 10.89 -8.63
CA VAL A 171 -20.30 12.13 -8.23
C VAL A 171 -20.44 12.46 -6.75
N CYS A 172 -21.39 11.84 -6.05
CA CYS A 172 -21.53 12.00 -4.61
C CYS A 172 -22.31 10.81 -4.02
N ILE A 173 -21.90 10.39 -2.83
CA ILE A 173 -22.67 9.54 -1.92
C ILE A 173 -22.93 10.38 -0.66
N ASP A 174 -24.18 10.50 -0.26
CA ASP A 174 -24.61 11.21 0.94
C ASP A 174 -25.13 10.18 1.95
N PHE A 175 -24.72 10.35 3.21
CA PHE A 175 -25.19 9.60 4.36
C PHE A 175 -25.98 10.58 5.24
N PRO A 176 -27.28 10.79 4.97
CA PRO A 176 -28.05 11.89 5.55
C PRO A 176 -28.18 11.79 7.08
N GLU A 177 -28.20 10.57 7.63
CA GLU A 177 -28.31 10.35 9.07
C GLU A 177 -26.98 10.61 9.81
N SER A 178 -25.87 10.31 9.13
CA SER A 178 -24.51 10.42 9.67
C SER A 178 -23.84 11.77 9.41
N ASP A 179 -24.50 12.67 8.65
CA ASP A 179 -23.94 13.97 8.21
C ASP A 179 -22.53 13.78 7.59
N LEU A 180 -22.41 12.73 6.78
CA LEU A 180 -21.20 12.34 6.06
C LEU A 180 -21.48 12.38 4.55
N THR A 181 -20.61 12.99 3.78
CA THR A 181 -20.73 13.06 2.33
C THR A 181 -19.40 12.70 1.68
N ILE A 182 -19.43 11.81 0.70
CA ILE A 182 -18.28 11.49 -0.16
C ILE A 182 -18.51 12.15 -1.52
N ASN A 183 -17.68 13.11 -1.89
CA ASN A 183 -17.76 13.84 -3.16
C ASN A 183 -16.66 13.38 -4.11
N PHE A 184 -17.03 12.87 -5.30
CA PHE A 184 -16.08 12.54 -6.36
C PHE A 184 -15.94 13.73 -7.30
N LYS A 185 -14.85 14.48 -7.16
CA LYS A 185 -14.61 15.78 -7.80
C LYS A 185 -14.26 15.62 -9.29
N ASN A 186 -13.53 14.54 -9.63
CA ASN A 186 -13.17 14.19 -11.01
C ASN A 186 -13.98 13.00 -11.52
N SER A 187 -14.78 13.24 -12.55
CA SER A 187 -15.63 12.19 -13.12
C SER A 187 -14.84 11.13 -13.91
N LYS A 188 -13.58 11.37 -14.27
CA LYS A 188 -12.75 10.42 -15.04
C LYS A 188 -11.99 9.45 -14.16
N ASN A 189 -11.61 9.86 -12.96
CA ASN A 189 -10.86 9.02 -12.04
C ASN A 189 -11.25 9.33 -10.59
N TRP A 190 -12.28 8.63 -10.12
CA TRP A 190 -12.98 8.94 -8.87
C TRP A 190 -12.17 8.59 -7.61
N LEU A 191 -11.26 7.62 -7.69
CA LEU A 191 -10.32 7.30 -6.60
C LEU A 191 -9.22 8.33 -6.45
N MET A 192 -8.99 9.15 -7.47
CA MET A 192 -7.86 10.07 -7.53
C MET A 192 -8.22 11.51 -7.20
N ASP A 193 -9.50 11.84 -7.09
CA ASP A 193 -9.93 13.19 -6.74
C ASP A 193 -11.30 13.13 -6.04
N PHE A 194 -11.27 13.09 -4.71
CA PHE A 194 -12.46 13.02 -3.87
C PHE A 194 -12.29 13.81 -2.56
N SER A 195 -13.41 14.10 -1.91
CA SER A 195 -13.42 14.53 -0.51
C SER A 195 -14.41 13.74 0.30
N ILE A 196 -14.08 13.57 1.57
CA ILE A 196 -15.01 13.14 2.60
C ILE A 196 -15.28 14.36 3.47
N GLU A 197 -16.54 14.70 3.61
CA GLU A 197 -17.02 15.84 4.39
C GLU A 197 -17.89 15.32 5.54
N SER A 198 -17.71 15.89 6.74
CA SER A 198 -18.62 15.68 7.86
C SER A 198 -19.03 17.02 8.45
N THR A 199 -20.32 17.21 8.73
CA THR A 199 -20.87 18.50 9.21
C THR A 199 -20.56 19.69 8.30
N GLY A 200 -20.50 19.43 6.99
CA GLY A 200 -20.16 20.41 5.96
C GLY A 200 -18.70 20.86 5.96
N LYS A 201 -17.80 20.14 6.64
CA LYS A 201 -16.35 20.38 6.63
C LYS A 201 -15.63 19.20 6.02
N GLU A 202 -14.66 19.47 5.16
CA GLU A 202 -13.76 18.45 4.61
C GLU A 202 -12.88 17.89 5.74
N ILE A 203 -12.96 16.57 5.96
CA ILE A 203 -12.13 15.83 6.92
C ILE A 203 -10.98 15.12 6.21
N VAL A 204 -11.22 14.65 4.98
CA VAL A 204 -10.21 14.01 4.11
C VAL A 204 -10.42 14.53 2.70
N GLY A 205 -9.34 14.89 2.03
CA GLY A 205 -9.35 15.29 0.62
C GLY A 205 -8.18 14.66 -0.12
N ILE A 206 -8.43 14.17 -1.32
CA ILE A 206 -7.38 13.84 -2.29
C ILE A 206 -7.68 14.66 -3.53
N SER A 207 -6.67 15.36 -4.06
CA SER A 207 -6.77 16.11 -5.31
C SER A 207 -5.72 15.62 -6.29
N GLY A 208 -6.17 14.92 -7.33
CA GLY A 208 -5.33 14.30 -8.33
C GLY A 208 -5.39 15.01 -9.67
N GLU A 209 -4.23 15.23 -10.27
CA GLU A 209 -4.10 15.75 -11.63
C GLU A 209 -3.24 14.82 -12.49
N THR A 210 -3.60 14.70 -13.77
CA THR A 210 -2.80 13.95 -14.75
C THR A 210 -2.46 14.84 -15.92
N ASN A 211 -1.16 15.01 -16.18
CA ASN A 211 -0.63 15.73 -17.33
C ASN A 211 0.27 14.82 -18.16
N LYS A 212 -0.26 14.31 -19.27
CA LYS A 212 0.43 13.31 -20.12
C LYS A 212 0.80 12.08 -19.29
N SER A 213 2.08 11.91 -18.96
CA SER A 213 2.62 10.79 -18.19
C SER A 213 2.75 11.03 -16.71
N GLU A 214 2.64 12.29 -16.28
CA GLU A 214 2.81 12.68 -14.89
C GLU A 214 1.45 12.68 -14.19
N GLU A 215 1.37 12.01 -13.05
CA GLU A 215 0.27 12.04 -12.10
C GLU A 215 0.76 12.70 -10.81
N SER A 216 -0.06 13.58 -10.24
CA SER A 216 0.24 14.28 -8.98
C SER A 216 -0.98 14.19 -8.08
N TYR A 217 -0.78 13.90 -6.80
CA TYR A 217 -1.83 13.71 -5.81
C TYR A 217 -1.51 14.52 -4.57
N GLN A 218 -2.37 15.49 -4.23
CA GLN A 218 -2.28 16.20 -2.95
C GLN A 218 -3.24 15.58 -1.95
N ILE A 219 -2.78 15.34 -0.72
CA ILE A 219 -3.54 14.75 0.37
C ILE A 219 -3.83 15.83 1.41
N TYR A 220 -5.08 15.90 1.85
CA TYR A 220 -5.56 16.84 2.84
C TYR A 220 -6.23 16.13 4.01
N LEU A 221 -5.90 16.53 5.24
CA LEU A 221 -6.60 16.13 6.46
C LEU A 221 -7.12 17.38 7.19
N ASP A 222 -8.41 17.39 7.52
CA ASP A 222 -9.11 18.57 8.08
C ASP A 222 -8.88 19.86 7.25
N GLY A 223 -8.78 19.69 5.91
CA GLY A 223 -8.50 20.77 4.96
C GLY A 223 -7.08 21.34 5.01
N LYS A 224 -6.17 20.71 5.76
CA LYS A 224 -4.73 21.04 5.78
C LYS A 224 -3.98 20.12 4.84
N ASP A 225 -3.03 20.67 4.13
CA ASP A 225 -2.09 19.90 3.33
C ASP A 225 -1.24 19.00 4.23
N CYS A 226 -1.20 17.71 3.91
CA CYS A 226 -0.46 16.69 4.65
C CYS A 226 0.57 15.95 3.80
N GLY A 227 0.57 16.15 2.48
CA GLY A 227 1.52 15.46 1.63
C GLY A 227 1.14 15.42 0.15
N GLU A 228 2.13 15.08 -0.65
CA GLU A 228 2.04 15.01 -2.10
C GLU A 228 2.67 13.70 -2.61
N VAL A 229 2.09 13.10 -3.63
CA VAL A 229 2.70 12.01 -4.41
C VAL A 229 2.76 12.44 -5.87
N LYS A 230 3.92 12.31 -6.50
CA LYS A 230 4.15 12.51 -7.93
C LYS A 230 4.68 11.24 -8.56
N TYR A 231 4.16 10.88 -9.72
CA TYR A 231 4.60 9.71 -10.45
C TYR A 231 4.55 9.91 -11.97
N ASP A 232 5.65 9.67 -12.68
CA ASP A 232 5.64 9.59 -14.15
C ASP A 232 5.68 8.13 -14.61
N TYR A 233 4.59 7.62 -15.18
CA TYR A 233 4.49 6.21 -15.57
C TYR A 233 5.29 5.82 -16.84
N LYS A 234 6.00 6.76 -17.49
CA LYS A 234 6.92 6.48 -18.60
C LYS A 234 8.36 6.39 -18.13
N THR A 235 8.79 7.27 -17.24
CA THR A 235 10.16 7.25 -16.70
C THR A 235 10.26 6.37 -15.47
N GLY A 236 9.17 6.22 -14.72
CA GLY A 236 9.13 5.59 -13.41
C GLY A 236 9.41 6.56 -12.28
N ASP A 237 9.70 7.83 -12.55
CA ASP A 237 10.08 8.80 -11.51
C ASP A 237 8.97 8.93 -10.48
N LEU A 238 9.33 8.75 -9.21
CA LEU A 238 8.46 8.81 -8.05
C LEU A 238 8.99 9.90 -7.11
N GLY A 239 8.08 10.77 -6.66
CA GLY A 239 8.32 11.69 -5.57
C GLY A 239 7.21 11.57 -4.54
N TRP A 240 7.55 11.45 -3.27
CA TRP A 240 6.61 11.48 -2.17
C TRP A 240 7.06 12.52 -1.17
N TYR A 241 6.12 13.32 -0.68
CA TYR A 241 6.34 14.30 0.36
C TYR A 241 5.26 14.15 1.43
N ALA A 242 5.64 14.11 2.70
CA ALA A 242 4.71 14.18 3.82
C ALA A 242 5.45 14.67 5.06
N ASP A 243 4.86 15.62 5.78
CA ASP A 243 5.32 16.09 7.09
C ASP A 243 6.84 16.41 7.17
N GLY A 244 7.37 17.15 6.19
CA GLY A 244 8.79 17.53 6.14
C GLY A 244 9.72 16.46 5.57
N MET A 245 9.22 15.22 5.37
CA MET A 245 9.95 14.14 4.71
C MET A 245 9.67 14.16 3.20
N GLU A 246 10.72 14.05 2.39
CA GLU A 246 10.66 13.85 0.94
C GLU A 246 11.42 12.56 0.56
N ILE A 247 10.81 11.73 -0.27
CA ILE A 247 11.41 10.54 -0.85
C ILE A 247 11.36 10.66 -2.36
N LEU A 248 12.53 10.60 -3.00
CA LEU A 248 12.66 10.55 -4.45
C LEU A 248 13.19 9.19 -4.87
N GLY A 249 12.70 8.72 -6.01
CA GLY A 249 13.09 7.41 -6.51
C GLY A 249 12.54 7.11 -7.88
N THR A 250 12.68 5.85 -8.27
CA THR A 250 12.04 5.31 -9.47
C THR A 250 11.28 4.04 -9.12
N MET A 251 10.03 3.98 -9.57
CA MET A 251 9.15 2.84 -9.43
C MET A 251 8.82 2.28 -10.81
N SER A 252 8.96 0.98 -10.98
CA SER A 252 8.46 0.28 -12.17
C SER A 252 7.67 -0.97 -11.78
N ALA A 253 6.51 -1.13 -12.40
CA ALA A 253 5.65 -2.27 -12.18
C ALA A 253 5.32 -2.93 -13.52
N SER A 254 5.44 -4.25 -13.54
CA SER A 254 5.02 -5.13 -14.62
C SER A 254 4.24 -6.30 -14.04
N LYS A 255 3.66 -7.15 -14.91
CA LYS A 255 2.86 -8.30 -14.46
C LYS A 255 3.59 -9.20 -13.44
N ASN A 256 4.91 -9.36 -13.59
CA ASN A 256 5.70 -10.32 -12.82
C ASN A 256 6.85 -9.68 -12.03
N LYS A 257 7.00 -8.36 -12.04
CA LYS A 257 8.10 -7.67 -11.36
C LYS A 257 7.62 -6.31 -10.89
N PHE A 258 7.85 -6.02 -9.62
CA PHE A 258 7.80 -4.70 -9.04
C PHE A 258 9.22 -4.31 -8.62
N GLU A 259 9.62 -3.10 -8.94
CA GLU A 259 10.93 -2.55 -8.59
C GLU A 259 10.73 -1.13 -8.08
N LEU A 260 11.30 -0.84 -6.92
CA LEU A 260 11.37 0.47 -6.32
C LEU A 260 12.83 0.76 -6.02
N ILE A 261 13.35 1.82 -6.59
CA ILE A 261 14.66 2.38 -6.27
C ILE A 261 14.37 3.65 -5.50
N ILE A 262 14.89 3.75 -4.28
CA ILE A 262 14.92 5.00 -3.53
C ILE A 262 16.28 5.61 -3.81
N ASP A 263 16.29 6.82 -4.35
CA ASP A 263 17.49 7.56 -4.74
C ASP A 263 17.88 8.61 -3.69
N GLU A 264 16.87 9.22 -3.04
CA GLU A 264 17.06 10.29 -2.06
C GLU A 264 15.97 10.23 -1.00
N VAL A 265 16.36 10.43 0.27
CA VAL A 265 15.43 10.71 1.37
C VAL A 265 15.89 12.00 2.03
N SER A 266 14.99 12.98 2.20
CA SER A 266 15.28 14.19 2.95
C SER A 266 14.24 14.44 4.03
N GLU A 267 14.66 15.07 5.13
CA GLU A 267 13.80 15.49 6.24
C GLU A 267 14.17 16.93 6.62
N ASP A 268 13.19 17.84 6.67
CA ASP A 268 13.38 19.25 7.02
C ASP A 268 14.45 20.00 6.19
N GLY A 269 14.73 19.52 4.98
CA GLY A 269 15.72 20.07 4.05
C GLY A 269 17.13 19.49 4.19
N GLU A 270 17.31 18.50 5.07
CA GLU A 270 18.52 17.70 5.17
C GLU A 270 18.38 16.44 4.33
N THR A 271 19.25 16.29 3.34
CA THR A 271 19.23 15.17 2.40
C THR A 271 20.22 14.09 2.82
N LEU A 272 19.75 12.86 2.88
CA LEU A 272 20.57 11.67 2.91
C LEU A 272 20.51 10.99 1.52
N ASP A 273 21.65 10.98 0.84
CA ASP A 273 21.82 10.25 -0.42
C ASP A 273 21.84 8.74 -0.14
N PHE A 274 20.69 8.09 -0.30
CA PHE A 274 20.52 6.64 -0.16
C PHE A 274 20.19 6.03 -1.51
N SER A 275 20.98 5.06 -1.98
CA SER A 275 20.57 4.26 -3.14
C SER A 275 20.20 2.84 -2.70
N ASN A 276 18.93 2.64 -2.36
CA ASN A 276 18.41 1.33 -2.00
C ASN A 276 17.52 0.79 -3.12
N THR A 277 17.83 -0.40 -3.61
CA THR A 277 17.03 -1.10 -4.61
C THR A 277 16.18 -2.18 -3.94
N PHE A 278 14.87 -1.97 -3.94
CA PHE A 278 13.88 -2.93 -3.51
C PHE A 278 13.25 -3.60 -4.74
N THR A 279 13.44 -4.90 -4.87
CA THR A 279 12.89 -5.67 -6.00
C THR A 279 12.01 -6.81 -5.50
N ILE A 280 10.79 -6.88 -6.00
CA ILE A 280 9.87 -8.01 -5.78
C ILE A 280 9.65 -8.69 -7.14
N LYS A 281 10.02 -9.96 -7.27
CA LYS A 281 9.81 -10.77 -8.49
C LYS A 281 8.74 -11.83 -8.24
N ARG A 282 7.69 -11.82 -9.05
CA ARG A 282 6.60 -12.81 -9.00
C ARG A 282 6.84 -13.91 -10.02
N GLY A 283 6.89 -15.16 -9.58
CA GLY A 283 7.00 -16.34 -10.45
C GLY A 283 8.31 -16.44 -11.26
N ALA A 284 9.35 -15.71 -10.87
CA ALA A 284 10.67 -15.74 -11.49
C ALA A 284 11.75 -15.66 -10.41
N LYS A 285 12.79 -16.49 -10.54
CA LYS A 285 13.96 -16.42 -9.66
C LYS A 285 14.75 -15.14 -9.89
N PHE A 286 15.43 -14.68 -8.85
CA PHE A 286 16.32 -13.54 -8.95
C PHE A 286 17.54 -13.76 -9.85
N GLU A 287 18.18 -12.65 -10.20
CA GLU A 287 19.56 -12.70 -10.66
C GLU A 287 20.44 -12.89 -9.43
N GLU A 288 21.51 -13.67 -9.55
CA GLU A 288 22.38 -14.03 -8.43
C GLU A 288 23.02 -12.78 -7.80
N ILE A 289 22.76 -12.55 -6.51
CA ILE A 289 23.52 -11.57 -5.73
C ILE A 289 24.87 -12.21 -5.39
N SER A 290 25.97 -11.56 -5.77
CA SER A 290 27.31 -12.06 -5.48
C SER A 290 27.62 -11.88 -4.00
N GLY A 291 27.96 -12.97 -3.30
CA GLY A 291 28.39 -12.93 -1.91
C GLY A 291 28.32 -14.29 -1.22
N GLU A 292 28.75 -14.35 0.05
CA GLU A 292 28.60 -15.52 0.90
C GLU A 292 27.18 -15.55 1.51
N GLU A 293 26.43 -16.62 1.27
CA GLU A 293 25.07 -16.75 1.80
C GLU A 293 25.08 -17.01 3.30
N PHE A 294 24.36 -16.18 4.05
CA PHE A 294 24.05 -16.36 5.46
C PHE A 294 22.59 -16.78 5.58
N ASP A 295 22.33 -18.03 5.99
CA ASP A 295 20.97 -18.55 6.20
C ASP A 295 20.41 -18.06 7.54
N LEU A 296 19.53 -17.06 7.47
CA LEU A 296 18.91 -16.45 8.64
C LEU A 296 17.96 -17.42 9.36
N GLY A 297 17.33 -18.37 8.66
CA GLY A 297 16.31 -19.26 9.21
C GLY A 297 16.87 -20.42 10.04
N SER A 298 18.15 -20.73 9.88
CA SER A 298 18.86 -21.78 10.65
C SER A 298 19.95 -21.24 11.59
N ALA A 299 20.17 -19.92 11.60
CA ALA A 299 21.18 -19.26 12.42
C ALA A 299 20.91 -19.41 13.93
N SER A 300 21.97 -19.67 14.68
CA SER A 300 21.95 -19.65 16.15
C SER A 300 21.97 -18.22 16.71
N GLU A 301 21.59 -18.04 17.97
CA GLU A 301 21.61 -16.76 18.69
C GLU A 301 23.00 -16.11 18.61
N ARG A 302 24.07 -16.91 18.70
CA ARG A 302 25.45 -16.42 18.56
C ARG A 302 25.71 -15.87 17.15
N GLU A 303 25.30 -16.59 16.11
CA GLU A 303 25.49 -16.15 14.72
C GLU A 303 24.65 -14.91 14.39
N LEU A 304 23.43 -14.83 14.93
CA LEU A 304 22.58 -13.63 14.82
C LEU A 304 23.22 -12.43 15.51
N ASN A 305 23.76 -12.59 16.73
CA ASN A 305 24.45 -11.53 17.43
C ASN A 305 25.73 -11.09 16.70
N GLU A 306 26.52 -12.03 16.16
CA GLU A 306 27.70 -11.74 15.36
C GLU A 306 27.34 -10.96 14.07
N LEU A 307 26.21 -11.28 13.44
CA LEU A 307 25.69 -10.55 12.29
C LEU A 307 25.28 -9.12 12.69
N LEU A 308 24.51 -8.96 13.75
CA LEU A 308 24.05 -7.66 14.25
C LEU A 308 25.22 -6.77 14.68
N GLU A 309 26.24 -7.33 15.34
CA GLU A 309 27.45 -6.61 15.73
C GLU A 309 28.21 -6.10 14.52
N GLN A 310 28.38 -6.91 13.46
CA GLN A 310 29.04 -6.49 12.22
C GLN A 310 28.32 -5.29 11.57
N TYR A 311 27.01 -5.37 11.41
CA TYR A 311 26.24 -4.26 10.85
C TYR A 311 26.28 -3.04 11.77
N ALA A 312 26.15 -3.21 13.09
CA ALA A 312 26.20 -2.11 14.05
C ALA A 312 27.57 -1.41 14.11
N GLU A 313 28.68 -2.15 13.96
CA GLU A 313 30.02 -1.58 13.82
C GLU A 313 30.14 -0.76 12.54
N CYS A 314 29.70 -1.30 11.40
CA CYS A 314 29.75 -0.55 10.14
C CYS A 314 28.87 0.70 10.16
N PHE A 315 27.65 0.63 10.70
CA PHE A 315 26.80 1.83 10.86
C PHE A 315 27.43 2.86 11.81
N ARG A 316 28.17 2.43 12.84
CA ARG A 316 28.89 3.34 13.73
C ARG A 316 30.06 4.01 13.00
N GLU A 317 30.84 3.26 12.22
CA GLU A 317 31.94 3.82 11.41
C GLU A 317 31.41 4.84 10.39
N ILE A 318 30.31 4.52 9.70
CA ILE A 318 29.62 5.44 8.79
C ILE A 318 29.17 6.71 9.54
N SER A 319 28.58 6.56 10.73
CA SER A 319 28.15 7.69 11.55
C SER A 319 29.32 8.56 12.03
N GLU A 320 30.44 7.95 12.43
CA GLU A 320 31.64 8.65 12.86
C GLU A 320 32.33 9.39 11.68
N GLU A 321 32.32 8.81 10.48
CA GLU A 321 32.80 9.49 9.26
C GLU A 321 31.95 10.72 8.89
N ILE A 322 30.63 10.64 9.05
CA ILE A 322 29.71 11.77 8.84
C ILE A 322 30.01 12.90 9.85
N ASP A 323 30.19 12.55 11.12
CA ASP A 323 30.53 13.50 12.19
C ASP A 323 31.89 14.17 11.96
N ASP A 324 32.92 13.39 11.56
CA ASP A 324 34.28 13.90 11.30
C ASP A 324 34.37 14.79 10.05
N MET A 325 33.45 14.62 9.10
CA MET A 325 33.33 15.50 7.93
C MET A 325 32.72 16.87 8.25
N GLY A 326 32.29 17.11 9.48
CA GLY A 326 31.66 18.37 9.89
C GLY A 326 30.32 18.62 9.22
N MET A 327 29.70 17.57 8.68
CA MET A 327 28.30 17.53 8.30
C MET A 327 27.51 17.36 9.58
N TYR A 328 27.23 18.46 10.28
CA TYR A 328 26.27 18.42 11.37
C TYR A 328 24.89 18.13 10.79
N LEU A 329 24.37 16.94 11.15
CA LEU A 329 22.93 16.64 11.29
C LEU A 329 22.22 17.68 12.18
#